data_AF-A0A812U2Z4-F1
#
_entry.id   AF-A0A812U2Z4-F1
#
_cell.length_a   1.000
_cell.length_b   1.000
_cell.length_c   1.000
_cell.angle_alpha   90.00
_cell.angle_beta   90.00
_cell.angle_gamma   90.00
#
_symmetry.space_group_name_H-M   'P 1'
#
loop_
_entity.id
_entity.type
_entity.pdbx_description
1 polymer ?
#
loop_
_entity_poly.entity_id
_entity_poly.type
_entity_poly.pdbx_seq_one_letter_code
_entity_poly.pdbx_strand_id
1 'polypeptide(L)'
;MWSRLAVCACLVGSVAAMCPDDPEVDLCEVDEQETSHGVRNGAWMALLLPLASTRPSLATGLALALAAGSVGVDAVTCGELKTFYKNEQCCGQPTQEVSAPVPGTAACPYSFAKPACSTAEPQTPRDLTAGAVGSMTPKAATLTDDQANFLPLVNVHFHLGAEHKTEAGPCSPESSSELSLVLAIEAAYSDDTDSIAYDAASSGRRLAGNVRPGFMCSKSSLNANQLAAYNFTYCNFAAALPLGFDLLSGSAHVVFSKGDVQVGKSYEIHYVHSSAGMDNNATDDMNADLLADGLGGAANGRGLLNPMIVVQGQIFQIVHGAATVDDMLHGWTVVGHDNSVMYPGSTTGQSHDNEVCSPYSITWHVDKDCHQVSPESFDNLCKQMSEAYGMYADLYPHGSRKLVSSQYVVKSEFVKPLA
;
A
#
# COMPACT_ATOMS: atom_id res chain seq x y z
N MET A 1 32.00 49.25 -40.66
CA MET A 1 32.80 48.67 -41.76
C MET A 1 32.39 47.21 -41.94
N TRP A 2 32.30 46.82 -43.21
CA TRP A 2 31.92 45.52 -43.82
C TRP A 2 32.64 44.30 -43.17
N SER A 3 32.25 43.02 -43.25
CA SER A 3 31.27 42.27 -44.06
C SER A 3 31.13 40.81 -43.57
N ARG A 4 29.90 40.25 -43.68
CA ARG A 4 29.45 38.94 -44.21
C ARG A 4 30.12 37.60 -43.83
N LEU A 5 29.31 36.62 -43.37
CA LEU A 5 28.82 35.41 -44.08
C LEU A 5 28.10 34.51 -43.04
N ALA A 6 26.78 34.28 -43.08
CA ALA A 6 26.01 33.36 -43.93
C ALA A 6 25.30 32.34 -43.02
N VAL A 7 24.06 32.66 -42.65
CA VAL A 7 23.09 31.75 -42.03
C VAL A 7 22.48 30.91 -43.16
N CYS A 8 22.55 29.58 -43.07
CA CYS A 8 21.77 28.70 -43.93
C CYS A 8 21.38 27.40 -43.21
N ALA A 9 20.07 27.15 -43.27
CA ALA A 9 19.36 25.88 -43.17
C ALA A 9 19.43 25.07 -41.85
N CYS A 10 18.43 25.27 -41.00
CA CYS A 10 17.84 24.17 -40.25
C CYS A 10 17.00 23.32 -41.22
N LEU A 11 17.41 22.08 -41.45
CA LEU A 11 16.54 21.02 -41.97
C LEU A 11 16.41 19.97 -40.87
N VAL A 12 15.18 19.83 -40.39
CA VAL A 12 14.70 18.75 -39.54
C VAL A 12 14.88 17.44 -40.32
N GLY A 13 15.59 16.49 -39.73
CA GLY A 13 15.82 15.16 -40.30
C GLY A 13 15.51 14.10 -39.26
N SER A 14 14.22 13.93 -38.94
CA SER A 14 13.72 12.72 -38.31
C SER A 14 13.85 11.59 -39.33
N VAL A 15 14.75 10.64 -39.12
CA VAL A 15 14.66 9.34 -39.80
C VAL A 15 13.78 8.47 -38.91
N ALA A 16 12.47 8.58 -39.13
CA ALA A 16 11.52 7.58 -38.65
C ALA A 16 11.95 6.23 -39.24
N ALA A 17 12.04 5.20 -38.40
CA ALA A 17 11.95 3.83 -38.89
C ALA A 17 10.52 3.68 -39.46
N MET A 18 10.37 3.98 -40.75
CA MET A 18 9.14 3.75 -41.49
C MET A 18 8.97 2.24 -41.65
N CYS A 19 8.22 1.61 -40.75
CA CYS A 19 7.36 0.51 -41.18
C CYS A 19 6.11 1.18 -41.76
N PRO A 20 5.75 0.93 -43.04
CA PRO A 20 4.48 1.40 -43.56
C PRO A 20 3.35 0.82 -42.70
N ASP A 21 2.52 1.69 -42.11
CA ASP A 21 1.26 1.27 -41.47
C ASP A 21 0.31 0.81 -42.58
N ASP A 22 0.36 -0.48 -42.91
CA ASP A 22 -0.71 -1.19 -43.60
C ASP A 22 -1.34 -2.16 -42.59
N PRO A 23 -2.58 -1.91 -42.12
CA PRO A 23 -3.22 -2.69 -41.06
C PRO A 23 -3.59 -4.13 -41.46
N GLU A 24 -3.28 -4.58 -42.68
CA GLU A 24 -3.69 -5.89 -43.22
C GLU A 24 -2.51 -6.82 -43.57
N VAL A 25 -1.26 -6.51 -43.19
CA VAL A 25 -0.10 -7.36 -43.52
C VAL A 25 -0.02 -8.58 -42.61
N ASP A 26 -0.45 -9.74 -43.12
CA ASP A 26 -0.30 -11.04 -42.47
C ASP A 26 1.18 -11.49 -42.50
N LEU A 27 1.79 -11.64 -41.31
CA LEU A 27 3.18 -12.07 -41.16
C LEU A 27 3.42 -13.54 -41.54
N CYS A 28 2.42 -14.23 -42.09
CA CYS A 28 2.52 -15.64 -42.42
C CYS A 28 3.04 -15.98 -43.82
N GLU A 29 3.35 -14.99 -44.66
CA GLU A 29 3.88 -15.22 -46.00
C GLU A 29 5.13 -16.14 -46.01
N VAL A 30 5.09 -17.12 -46.93
CA VAL A 30 6.11 -18.14 -47.21
C VAL A 30 6.95 -17.70 -48.40
N ASP A 31 8.25 -18.03 -48.36
CA ASP A 31 9.30 -17.62 -49.30
C ASP A 31 8.91 -17.72 -50.79
N GLU A 32 8.86 -16.59 -51.49
CA GLU A 32 8.99 -16.57 -52.94
C GLU A 32 10.47 -16.46 -53.32
N GLN A 33 10.93 -17.54 -53.94
CA GLN A 33 12.07 -17.69 -54.86
C GLN A 33 12.86 -16.42 -55.22
N GLU A 34 14.18 -16.50 -54.98
CA GLU A 34 15.19 -15.64 -55.60
C GLU A 34 14.89 -15.36 -57.07
N THR A 35 14.68 -14.08 -57.41
CA THR A 35 14.92 -13.60 -58.77
C THR A 35 15.92 -12.45 -58.72
N SER A 36 17.07 -12.73 -59.31
CA SER A 36 18.21 -11.84 -59.44
C SER A 36 17.83 -10.56 -60.19
N HIS A 37 18.10 -9.40 -59.60
CA HIS A 37 18.42 -8.19 -60.37
C HIS A 37 19.64 -7.50 -59.74
N GLY A 38 20.77 -7.65 -60.43
CA GLY A 38 22.03 -7.04 -60.03
C GLY A 38 22.06 -5.53 -60.26
N VAL A 39 22.71 -4.82 -59.35
CA VAL A 39 23.42 -3.57 -59.64
C VAL A 39 24.79 -3.63 -58.98
N ARG A 40 25.80 -3.35 -59.79
CA ARG A 40 27.23 -3.45 -59.48
C ARG A 40 27.75 -2.24 -58.70
N ASN A 41 28.89 -2.51 -58.04
CA ASN A 41 30.04 -1.66 -57.76
C ASN A 41 30.16 -1.03 -56.36
N GLY A 42 31.28 -1.37 -55.70
CA GLY A 42 31.84 -0.56 -54.62
C GLY A 42 32.79 -1.31 -53.70
N ALA A 43 33.83 -1.95 -54.24
CA ALA A 43 34.89 -2.56 -53.44
C ALA A 43 35.75 -1.46 -52.76
N TRP A 44 35.90 -1.50 -51.43
CA TRP A 44 37.06 -0.90 -50.74
C TRP A 44 37.49 -1.76 -49.54
N MET A 45 38.81 -1.93 -49.46
CA MET A 45 39.57 -2.89 -48.68
C MET A 45 39.49 -2.70 -47.16
N ALA A 46 39.47 -3.83 -46.45
CA ALA A 46 39.95 -3.92 -45.08
C ALA A 46 41.48 -3.77 -45.06
N LEU A 47 42.00 -2.91 -44.18
CA LEU A 47 43.42 -2.92 -43.81
C LEU A 47 43.57 -2.86 -42.29
N LEU A 48 44.47 -3.71 -41.81
CA LEU A 48 44.82 -4.00 -40.44
C LEU A 48 45.57 -2.85 -39.74
N LEU A 49 45.35 -2.76 -38.42
CA LEU A 49 46.07 -2.06 -37.33
C LEU A 49 47.62 -2.06 -37.43
N PRO A 50 48.36 -1.10 -36.82
CA PRO A 50 48.69 -1.21 -35.38
C PRO A 50 48.90 0.08 -34.55
N LEU A 51 48.62 -0.09 -33.24
CA LEU A 51 49.20 0.51 -32.02
C LEU A 51 50.16 1.72 -32.13
N ALA A 52 49.84 2.77 -31.37
CA ALA A 52 50.86 3.60 -30.71
C ALA A 52 50.34 4.18 -29.38
N SER A 53 51.12 3.91 -28.33
CA SER A 53 50.98 4.38 -26.96
C SER A 53 51.29 5.87 -26.81
N THR A 54 50.51 6.58 -25.99
CA THR A 54 51.03 7.62 -25.07
C THR A 54 49.96 7.94 -24.01
N ARG A 55 50.31 7.77 -22.72
CA ARG A 55 49.65 8.48 -21.62
C ARG A 55 50.15 9.92 -21.60
N PRO A 56 49.34 10.89 -21.16
CA PRO A 56 49.61 11.45 -19.84
C PRO A 56 48.34 11.74 -19.02
N SER A 57 48.62 12.26 -17.83
CA SER A 57 47.89 12.22 -16.57
C SER A 57 47.03 13.44 -16.26
N LEU A 58 46.03 13.17 -15.40
CA LEU A 58 45.46 13.98 -14.29
C LEU A 58 44.59 15.22 -14.57
N ALA A 59 43.52 15.28 -13.76
CA ALA A 59 42.44 16.27 -13.63
C ALA A 59 41.40 16.18 -14.78
N THR A 60 40.11 15.93 -14.56
CA THR A 60 39.24 16.43 -13.49
C THR A 60 37.94 15.61 -13.51
N GLY A 61 37.33 15.41 -12.33
CA GLY A 61 35.98 14.94 -11.99
C GLY A 61 35.08 14.24 -13.01
N LEU A 62 34.49 13.10 -12.63
CA LEU A 62 33.03 12.92 -12.75
C LEU A 62 32.53 11.76 -11.88
N ALA A 63 31.35 12.02 -11.32
CA ALA A 63 30.42 11.16 -10.62
C ALA A 63 30.58 9.64 -10.76
N LEU A 64 30.55 8.98 -9.60
CA LEU A 64 30.19 7.58 -9.46
C LEU A 64 28.72 7.43 -9.86
N ALA A 65 28.47 7.04 -11.11
CA ALA A 65 27.15 6.63 -11.54
C ALA A 65 26.79 5.31 -10.84
N LEU A 66 25.91 5.40 -9.84
CA LEU A 66 25.07 4.29 -9.43
C LEU A 66 24.28 3.85 -10.65
N ALA A 67 24.61 2.67 -11.18
CA ALA A 67 23.84 2.03 -12.22
C ALA A 67 22.43 1.73 -11.65
N ALA A 68 21.47 2.58 -12.00
CA ALA A 68 20.08 2.16 -12.06
C ALA A 68 20.05 0.99 -13.04
N GLY A 69 19.70 -0.20 -12.56
CA GLY A 69 19.44 -1.36 -13.40
C GLY A 69 18.25 -1.05 -14.29
N SER A 70 18.50 -0.47 -15.47
CA SER A 70 17.56 -0.51 -16.58
C SER A 70 17.33 -1.98 -16.91
N VAL A 71 16.10 -2.46 -16.70
CA VAL A 71 15.67 -3.76 -17.23
C VAL A 71 15.86 -3.66 -18.73
N GLY A 72 16.88 -4.34 -19.27
CA GLY A 72 17.12 -4.39 -20.69
C GLY A 72 15.95 -5.13 -21.33
N VAL A 73 15.16 -4.43 -22.14
CA VAL A 73 14.34 -5.10 -23.15
C VAL A 73 15.33 -5.62 -24.19
N ASP A 74 15.54 -6.93 -24.25
CA ASP A 74 16.32 -7.52 -25.33
C ASP A 74 15.64 -7.14 -26.65
N ALA A 75 16.40 -6.56 -27.58
CA ALA A 75 15.87 -6.16 -28.87
C ALA A 75 15.40 -7.41 -29.63
N VAL A 76 14.11 -7.48 -29.94
CA VAL A 76 13.49 -8.58 -30.70
C VAL A 76 13.72 -8.35 -32.19
N THR A 77 14.19 -9.38 -32.89
CA THR A 77 14.32 -9.32 -34.34
C THR A 77 12.95 -9.49 -35.01
N CYS A 78 12.76 -8.89 -36.19
CA CYS A 78 11.53 -9.10 -36.97
C CYS A 78 11.29 -10.59 -37.29
N GLY A 79 12.34 -11.40 -37.37
CA GLY A 79 12.24 -12.85 -37.58
C GLY A 79 11.67 -13.61 -36.37
N GLU A 80 12.03 -13.22 -35.15
CA GLU A 80 11.48 -13.79 -33.91
C GLU A 80 10.01 -13.41 -33.73
N LEU A 81 9.66 -12.16 -34.03
CA LEU A 81 8.27 -11.70 -34.02
C LEU A 81 7.41 -12.46 -35.04
N LYS A 82 7.92 -12.65 -36.27
CA LYS A 82 7.28 -13.46 -37.32
C LYS A 82 7.07 -14.91 -36.88
N THR A 83 8.03 -15.49 -36.18
CA THR A 83 7.97 -16.88 -35.69
C THR A 83 6.93 -17.05 -34.59
N PHE A 84 6.85 -16.11 -33.65
CA PHE A 84 5.81 -16.09 -32.61
C PHE A 84 4.41 -15.95 -33.20
N TYR A 85 4.23 -15.02 -34.13
CA TYR A 85 2.95 -14.81 -34.82
C TYR A 85 2.45 -16.10 -35.51
N LYS A 86 3.35 -16.88 -36.11
CA LYS A 86 3.04 -18.19 -36.70
C LYS A 86 2.71 -19.26 -35.64
N ASN A 87 3.47 -19.32 -34.54
CA ASN A 87 3.29 -20.33 -33.50
C ASN A 87 1.98 -20.19 -32.73
N GLU A 88 1.53 -18.96 -32.50
CA GLU A 88 0.26 -18.67 -31.83
C GLU A 88 -0.95 -18.74 -32.78
N GLN A 89 -0.75 -19.22 -34.02
CA GLN A 89 -1.80 -19.42 -35.03
C GLN A 89 -2.53 -18.14 -35.45
N CYS A 90 -1.86 -16.99 -35.34
CA CYS A 90 -2.45 -15.69 -35.70
C CYS A 90 -2.61 -15.47 -37.22
N CYS A 91 -2.08 -16.36 -38.06
CA CYS A 91 -2.21 -16.31 -39.53
C CYS A 91 -3.68 -16.23 -39.96
N GLY A 92 -4.05 -15.19 -40.70
CA GLY A 92 -5.43 -14.96 -41.13
C GLY A 92 -6.45 -14.70 -40.01
N GLN A 93 -5.99 -14.46 -38.78
CA GLN A 93 -6.83 -14.19 -37.60
C GLN A 93 -6.28 -12.96 -36.84
N PRO A 94 -6.31 -11.76 -37.44
CA PRO A 94 -5.66 -10.57 -36.88
C PRO A 94 -6.30 -10.07 -35.57
N THR A 95 -7.51 -10.54 -35.25
CA THR A 95 -8.24 -10.19 -34.02
C THR A 95 -8.13 -11.24 -32.91
N GLN A 96 -7.35 -12.31 -33.11
CA GLN A 96 -7.17 -13.36 -32.12
C GLN A 96 -6.37 -12.84 -30.92
N GLU A 97 -6.95 -12.95 -29.73
CA GLU A 97 -6.25 -12.64 -28.48
C GLU A 97 -5.28 -13.78 -28.13
N VAL A 98 -4.01 -13.45 -27.94
CA VAL A 98 -2.96 -14.39 -27.53
C VAL A 98 -2.61 -14.17 -26.06
N SER A 99 -2.57 -15.26 -25.29
CA SER A 99 -2.21 -15.24 -23.85
C SER A 99 -0.73 -15.54 -23.60
N ALA A 100 0.07 -15.75 -24.66
CA ALA A 100 1.48 -16.07 -24.54
C ALA A 100 2.35 -14.81 -24.33
N PRO A 101 3.45 -14.89 -23.55
CA PRO A 101 4.39 -13.79 -23.41
C PRO A 101 4.99 -13.43 -24.77
N VAL A 102 4.95 -12.14 -25.14
CA VAL A 102 5.56 -11.65 -26.38
C VAL A 102 7.07 -11.91 -26.32
N PRO A 103 7.72 -12.42 -27.38
CA PRO A 103 9.16 -12.64 -27.40
C PRO A 103 9.91 -11.35 -27.03
N GLY A 104 10.99 -11.46 -26.26
CA GLY A 104 11.78 -10.33 -25.76
C GLY A 104 11.13 -9.53 -24.62
N THR A 105 9.89 -9.83 -24.25
CA THR A 105 9.39 -9.46 -22.92
C THR A 105 9.82 -10.56 -21.95
N ALA A 106 10.82 -10.28 -21.12
CA ALA A 106 11.07 -11.13 -19.97
C ALA A 106 9.77 -11.19 -19.16
N ALA A 107 9.24 -12.40 -18.92
CA ALA A 107 8.14 -12.56 -17.99
C ALA A 107 8.52 -11.86 -16.69
N CYS A 108 7.68 -10.91 -16.24
CA CYS A 108 7.93 -10.20 -15.01
C CYS A 108 8.22 -11.25 -13.93
N PRO A 109 9.42 -11.27 -13.31
CA PRO A 109 9.77 -12.29 -12.32
C PRO A 109 8.89 -12.16 -11.06
N TYR A 110 8.10 -11.09 -10.97
CA TYR A 110 7.13 -10.82 -9.92
C TYR A 110 5.75 -11.30 -10.34
N SER A 111 5.20 -12.21 -9.54
CA SER A 111 3.78 -12.54 -9.58
C SER A 111 3.01 -11.53 -8.76
N PHE A 112 2.04 -10.85 -9.37
CA PHE A 112 1.05 -10.01 -8.66
C PHE A 112 -0.14 -10.83 -8.15
N ALA A 113 -0.14 -12.15 -8.38
CA ALA A 113 -1.14 -13.02 -7.79
C ALA A 113 -0.91 -13.12 -6.28
N LYS A 114 -1.99 -13.04 -5.52
CA LYS A 114 -1.94 -13.21 -4.06
C LYS A 114 -1.40 -14.61 -3.72
N PRO A 115 -0.39 -14.72 -2.85
CA PRO A 115 0.22 -16.00 -2.54
C PRO A 115 -0.72 -16.89 -1.71
N ALA A 116 -0.55 -18.20 -1.84
CA ALA A 116 -1.06 -19.12 -0.84
C ALA A 116 -0.33 -18.89 0.49
N CYS A 117 -1.03 -19.02 1.62
CA CYS A 117 -0.46 -18.77 2.94
C CYS A 117 0.75 -19.66 3.29
N SER A 118 0.84 -20.86 2.71
CA SER A 118 2.01 -21.75 2.85
C SER A 118 3.29 -21.21 2.21
N THR A 119 3.18 -20.23 1.31
CA THR A 119 4.29 -19.63 0.56
C THR A 119 4.49 -18.13 0.87
N ALA A 120 3.61 -17.54 1.66
CA ALA A 120 3.66 -16.13 2.04
C ALA A 120 4.69 -15.86 3.15
N GLU A 121 4.99 -14.59 3.41
CA GLU A 121 5.62 -14.14 4.65
C GLU A 121 4.62 -14.22 5.83
N PRO A 122 5.07 -14.04 7.09
CA PRO A 122 4.16 -13.97 8.23
C PRO A 122 3.02 -12.98 8.03
N GLN A 123 1.86 -13.30 8.57
CA GLN A 123 0.61 -12.57 8.33
C GLN A 123 0.07 -11.89 9.59
N THR A 124 -0.83 -10.94 9.37
CA THR A 124 -1.57 -10.15 10.38
C THR A 124 -3.08 -10.20 10.07
N PRO A 125 -3.98 -10.11 11.06
CA PRO A 125 -3.75 -9.91 12.50
C PRO A 125 -3.51 -11.19 13.30
N ARG A 126 -2.84 -11.03 14.45
CA ARG A 126 -2.50 -12.13 15.37
C ARG A 126 -3.06 -11.90 16.77
N ASP A 127 -3.13 -12.98 17.53
CA ASP A 127 -3.38 -12.95 18.96
C ASP A 127 -2.09 -12.50 19.70
N LEU A 128 -2.19 -11.42 20.48
CA LEU A 128 -1.14 -10.81 21.28
C LEU A 128 -1.24 -11.17 22.78
N THR A 129 -2.16 -12.05 23.15
CA THR A 129 -2.28 -12.58 24.52
C THR A 129 -1.00 -13.29 24.96
N ALA A 130 -0.73 -13.26 26.26
CA ALA A 130 0.45 -13.89 26.82
C ALA A 130 0.43 -15.40 26.53
N GLY A 131 1.47 -15.90 25.86
CA GLY A 131 1.58 -17.30 25.46
C GLY A 131 0.97 -17.63 24.08
N ALA A 132 0.38 -16.66 23.38
CA ALA A 132 -0.08 -16.85 22.00
C ALA A 132 1.07 -17.30 21.09
N VAL A 133 0.88 -18.45 20.46
CA VAL A 133 1.91 -19.09 19.62
C VAL A 133 1.80 -18.65 18.17
N GLY A 134 2.92 -18.74 17.46
CA GLY A 134 2.97 -18.68 16.01
C GLY A 134 4.06 -19.60 15.47
N SER A 135 4.08 -19.83 14.16
CA SER A 135 4.99 -20.83 13.55
C SER A 135 5.97 -20.25 12.54
N MET A 136 5.71 -19.05 12.02
CA MET A 136 6.51 -18.48 10.94
C MET A 136 7.75 -17.76 11.46
N THR A 137 8.81 -17.82 10.66
CA THR A 137 10.06 -17.08 10.87
C THR A 137 10.12 -16.01 9.78
N PRO A 138 10.18 -14.72 10.13
CA PRO A 138 10.22 -13.65 9.14
C PRO A 138 11.55 -13.62 8.39
N LYS A 139 11.51 -13.18 7.13
CA LYS A 139 12.73 -12.96 6.32
C LYS A 139 13.35 -11.57 6.50
N ALA A 140 12.59 -10.61 7.02
CA ALA A 140 13.03 -9.24 7.25
C ALA A 140 13.08 -8.93 8.75
N ALA A 141 13.97 -8.01 9.13
CA ALA A 141 14.00 -7.46 10.47
C ALA A 141 12.79 -6.55 10.72
N THR A 142 12.32 -6.53 11.96
CA THR A 142 11.29 -5.59 12.44
C THR A 142 11.92 -4.23 12.66
N LEU A 143 11.26 -3.18 12.18
CA LEU A 143 11.70 -1.80 12.36
C LEU A 143 11.35 -1.29 13.76
N THR A 144 12.25 -0.53 14.37
CA THR A 144 12.05 0.15 15.66
C THR A 144 11.14 1.38 15.51
N ASP A 145 10.70 1.98 16.62
CA ASP A 145 9.87 3.19 16.56
C ASP A 145 10.63 4.37 15.91
N ASP A 146 11.89 4.58 16.30
CA ASP A 146 12.77 5.59 15.68
C ASP A 146 12.92 5.41 14.15
N GLN A 147 12.98 4.16 13.68
CA GLN A 147 13.07 3.85 12.26
C GLN A 147 11.75 4.13 11.53
N ALA A 148 10.61 3.86 12.18
CA ALA A 148 9.30 4.19 11.64
C ALA A 148 9.08 5.70 11.55
N ASN A 149 9.50 6.45 12.58
CA ASN A 149 9.41 7.91 12.63
C ASN A 149 10.29 8.61 11.57
N PHE A 150 11.28 7.91 11.00
CA PHE A 150 12.06 8.40 9.86
C PHE A 150 11.36 8.21 8.51
N LEU A 151 10.33 7.35 8.44
CA LEU A 151 9.56 7.13 7.23
C LEU A 151 8.40 8.14 7.16
N PRO A 152 8.10 8.70 5.97
CA PRO A 152 6.91 9.53 5.79
C PRO A 152 5.65 8.77 6.21
N LEU A 153 4.81 9.41 7.03
CA LEU A 153 3.41 9.03 7.17
C LEU A 153 2.77 9.22 5.79
N VAL A 154 2.01 8.25 5.29
CA VAL A 154 1.43 8.27 3.93
C VAL A 154 -0.07 8.03 3.91
N ASN A 155 -0.63 7.48 4.98
CA ASN A 155 -2.06 7.24 5.12
C ASN A 155 -2.43 7.12 6.60
N VAL A 156 -3.63 7.60 6.93
CA VAL A 156 -4.30 7.33 8.20
C VAL A 156 -5.68 6.78 7.87
N HIS A 157 -6.03 5.63 8.41
CA HIS A 157 -7.37 5.07 8.30
C HIS A 157 -7.70 4.33 9.60
N PHE A 158 -8.95 3.90 9.74
CA PHE A 158 -9.36 3.22 10.95
C PHE A 158 -10.31 2.06 10.68
N HIS A 159 -10.27 1.07 11.57
CA HIS A 159 -11.09 -0.14 11.53
C HIS A 159 -12.12 -0.11 12.66
N LEU A 160 -13.30 -0.73 12.44
CA LEU A 160 -14.28 -0.93 13.50
C LEU A 160 -13.82 -2.06 14.43
N GLY A 161 -13.29 -1.70 15.60
CA GLY A 161 -12.67 -2.63 16.54
C GLY A 161 -11.22 -2.98 16.15
N ALA A 162 -10.49 -3.53 17.11
CA ALA A 162 -9.11 -3.96 16.92
C ALA A 162 -9.05 -5.21 16.03
N GLU A 163 -8.11 -5.22 15.10
CA GLU A 163 -7.81 -6.37 14.27
C GLU A 163 -7.06 -7.44 15.07
N HIS A 164 -6.15 -7.02 15.95
CA HIS A 164 -5.46 -7.89 16.90
C HIS A 164 -6.34 -8.18 18.11
N LYS A 165 -6.03 -9.30 18.77
CA LYS A 165 -6.62 -9.62 20.08
C LYS A 165 -5.57 -9.40 21.15
N THR A 166 -5.95 -8.74 22.24
CA THR A 166 -5.16 -8.69 23.48
C THR A 166 -6.05 -8.98 24.68
N GLU A 167 -5.50 -9.61 25.70
CA GLU A 167 -6.16 -9.75 27.00
C GLU A 167 -5.53 -8.79 27.99
N ALA A 168 -6.27 -8.47 29.05
CA ALA A 168 -5.79 -7.60 30.11
C ALA A 168 -4.51 -8.19 30.69
N GLY A 169 -3.39 -7.51 30.43
CA GLY A 169 -2.10 -7.81 31.03
C GLY A 169 -1.86 -6.85 32.19
N PRO A 170 -1.06 -7.23 33.20
CA PRO A 170 -0.54 -6.26 34.15
C PRO A 170 0.31 -5.24 33.36
N CYS A 171 -0.10 -3.98 33.34
CA CYS A 171 0.78 -2.88 32.92
C CYS A 171 2.11 -3.03 33.67
N SER A 172 3.24 -2.87 32.97
CA SER A 172 4.57 -2.98 33.59
C SER A 172 4.67 -2.02 34.79
N PRO A 173 5.06 -2.51 35.99
CA PRO A 173 4.98 -1.72 37.22
C PRO A 173 6.13 -0.70 37.39
N GLU A 174 7.01 -0.49 36.41
CA GLU A 174 8.20 0.34 36.64
C GLU A 174 7.99 1.87 36.52
N SER A 175 6.79 2.37 36.24
CA SER A 175 6.56 3.83 36.22
C SER A 175 5.23 4.33 36.80
N SER A 176 4.37 3.46 37.33
CA SER A 176 2.99 3.87 37.60
C SER A 176 2.64 3.85 39.10
N SER A 177 2.26 5.02 39.62
CA SER A 177 1.82 5.23 41.01
C SER A 177 0.63 4.33 41.36
N GLU A 178 0.33 4.08 42.64
CA GLU A 178 -0.80 3.20 43.05
C GLU A 178 -2.18 3.59 42.48
N LEU A 179 -2.35 4.80 41.93
CA LEU A 179 -3.55 5.21 41.19
C LEU A 179 -3.70 4.50 39.82
N SER A 180 -2.60 4.00 39.26
CA SER A 180 -2.54 3.29 37.98
C SER A 180 -2.91 1.81 38.08
N LEU A 181 -2.98 1.24 39.30
CA LEU A 181 -3.44 -0.14 39.51
C LEU A 181 -4.94 -0.31 39.21
N VAL A 182 -5.72 0.77 39.28
CA VAL A 182 -7.15 0.78 38.94
C VAL A 182 -7.37 0.98 37.44
N LEU A 183 -6.45 1.66 36.74
CA LEU A 183 -6.48 1.85 35.27
C LEU A 183 -5.96 0.62 34.49
N ALA A 184 -5.04 -0.15 35.07
CA ALA A 184 -4.45 -1.34 34.44
C ALA A 184 -5.44 -2.51 34.23
N ILE A 185 -6.65 -2.44 34.79
CA ILE A 185 -7.69 -3.46 34.63
C ILE A 185 -8.37 -3.37 33.23
N GLU A 186 -8.19 -2.27 32.48
CA GLU A 186 -8.95 -1.97 31.26
C GLU A 186 -8.16 -2.05 29.93
N ALA A 187 -6.89 -2.44 29.95
CA ALA A 187 -6.01 -2.53 28.77
C ALA A 187 -6.27 -3.76 27.86
N ALA A 188 -7.54 -4.08 27.61
CA ALA A 188 -7.93 -5.26 26.84
C ALA A 188 -8.99 -4.97 25.80
N TYR A 189 -8.64 -5.23 24.54
CA TYR A 189 -9.60 -5.43 23.45
C TYR A 189 -9.63 -6.92 23.10
N SER A 190 -10.55 -7.65 23.73
CA SER A 190 -10.77 -9.08 23.48
C SER A 190 -12.24 -9.45 23.26
N ASP A 191 -13.15 -8.49 23.39
CA ASP A 191 -14.58 -8.74 23.19
C ASP A 191 -14.87 -8.93 21.69
N ASP A 192 -15.12 -10.18 21.31
CA ASP A 192 -15.43 -10.59 19.94
C ASP A 192 -16.92 -10.79 19.69
N THR A 193 -17.79 -10.44 20.64
CA THR A 193 -19.24 -10.66 20.60
C THR A 193 -19.86 -10.12 19.30
N ASP A 194 -19.51 -8.89 18.92
CA ASP A 194 -20.00 -8.24 17.70
C ASP A 194 -19.51 -8.95 16.43
N SER A 195 -18.25 -9.43 16.44
CA SER A 195 -17.65 -10.12 15.31
C SER A 195 -18.23 -11.53 15.12
N ILE A 196 -18.50 -12.25 16.22
CA ILE A 196 -19.18 -13.55 16.22
C ILE A 196 -20.60 -13.39 15.72
N ALA A 197 -21.33 -12.37 16.21
CA ALA A 197 -22.69 -12.09 15.74
C ALA A 197 -22.71 -11.75 14.24
N TYR A 198 -21.75 -10.95 13.77
CA TYR A 198 -21.58 -10.64 12.35
C TYR A 198 -21.30 -11.89 11.51
N ASP A 199 -20.37 -12.74 11.95
CA ASP A 199 -20.00 -13.96 11.25
C ASP A 199 -21.14 -15.00 11.26
N ALA A 200 -21.93 -15.08 12.33
CA ALA A 200 -23.11 -15.94 12.42
C ALA A 200 -24.27 -15.47 11.52
N ALA A 201 -24.42 -14.16 11.34
CA ALA A 201 -25.44 -13.58 10.45
C ALA A 201 -25.16 -13.82 8.94
N SER A 202 -24.00 -14.38 8.60
CA SER A 202 -23.54 -14.59 7.22
C SER A 202 -24.35 -15.59 6.38
N SER A 203 -25.35 -16.28 6.95
CA SER A 203 -26.33 -17.07 6.19
C SER A 203 -27.46 -16.23 5.56
N GLY A 204 -27.52 -14.91 5.85
CA GLY A 204 -28.48 -13.96 5.28
C GLY A 204 -27.82 -12.93 4.36
N ARG A 205 -28.62 -12.32 3.46
CA ARG A 205 -28.20 -11.23 2.56
C ARG A 205 -27.56 -10.10 3.38
N ARG A 206 -26.24 -9.98 3.33
CA ARG A 206 -25.50 -8.89 3.96
C ARG A 206 -25.93 -7.58 3.29
N LEU A 207 -26.44 -6.62 4.05
CA LEU A 207 -26.59 -5.25 3.57
C LEU A 207 -25.18 -4.75 3.25
N ALA A 208 -24.97 -4.17 2.07
CA ALA A 208 -23.68 -3.78 1.51
C ALA A 208 -22.93 -2.66 2.27
N GLY A 209 -23.29 -2.44 3.54
CA GLY A 209 -22.79 -1.37 4.40
C GLY A 209 -22.15 -1.81 5.72
N ASN A 210 -22.45 -3.02 6.21
CA ASN A 210 -21.92 -3.46 7.50
C ASN A 210 -20.53 -4.07 7.33
N VAL A 211 -19.52 -3.35 7.81
CA VAL A 211 -18.15 -3.85 7.95
C VAL A 211 -18.07 -4.87 9.10
N ARG A 212 -17.19 -5.87 8.98
CA ARG A 212 -16.98 -6.87 10.03
C ARG A 212 -16.31 -6.19 11.24
N PRO A 213 -16.91 -6.20 12.44
CA PRO A 213 -16.26 -5.70 13.63
C PRO A 213 -15.05 -6.57 14.02
N GLY A 214 -14.02 -5.94 14.59
CA GLY A 214 -12.92 -6.57 15.29
C GLY A 214 -13.21 -6.79 16.77
N PHE A 215 -12.15 -6.88 17.57
CA PHE A 215 -12.21 -6.99 19.02
C PHE A 215 -12.49 -5.62 19.65
N MET A 216 -13.45 -5.57 20.56
CA MET A 216 -13.89 -4.33 21.20
C MET A 216 -13.22 -4.14 22.57
N CYS A 217 -12.97 -2.88 22.92
CA CYS A 217 -12.69 -2.50 24.30
C CYS A 217 -13.91 -2.79 25.18
N SER A 218 -13.68 -3.17 26.44
CA SER A 218 -14.76 -3.41 27.38
C SER A 218 -15.64 -2.18 27.58
N LYS A 219 -16.95 -2.39 27.72
CA LYS A 219 -17.92 -1.35 28.09
C LYS A 219 -18.44 -1.51 29.52
N SER A 220 -17.96 -2.50 30.26
CA SER A 220 -18.54 -2.91 31.54
C SER A 220 -18.50 -1.82 32.62
N SER A 221 -17.54 -0.90 32.54
CA SER A 221 -17.36 0.23 33.45
C SER A 221 -18.08 1.50 33.01
N LEU A 222 -18.66 1.53 31.80
CA LEU A 222 -19.25 2.73 31.21
C LEU A 222 -20.74 2.86 31.56
N ASN A 223 -21.16 4.09 31.87
CA ASN A 223 -22.56 4.41 32.17
C ASN A 223 -23.33 4.94 30.94
N ALA A 224 -24.65 5.11 31.09
CA ALA A 224 -25.53 5.54 29.99
C ALA A 224 -25.20 6.93 29.43
N ASN A 225 -24.70 7.87 30.25
CA ASN A 225 -24.31 9.20 29.78
C ASN A 225 -23.01 9.13 28.97
N GLN A 226 -22.07 8.29 29.40
CA GLN A 226 -20.82 8.02 28.70
C GLN A 226 -21.05 7.36 27.33
N LEU A 227 -22.14 6.58 27.21
CA LEU A 227 -22.57 5.87 26.00
C LEU A 227 -23.66 6.62 25.20
N ALA A 228 -23.96 7.87 25.55
CA ALA A 228 -24.96 8.65 24.83
C ALA A 228 -24.56 8.85 23.36
N ALA A 229 -25.54 8.91 22.46
CA ALA A 229 -25.27 9.09 21.04
C ALA A 229 -24.71 10.49 20.76
N TYR A 230 -23.72 10.55 19.86
CA TYR A 230 -23.14 11.78 19.32
C TYR A 230 -23.47 11.89 17.82
N ASN A 231 -23.68 13.12 17.35
CA ASN A 231 -23.94 13.38 15.93
C ASN A 231 -22.63 13.78 15.23
N PHE A 232 -21.96 12.82 14.61
CA PHE A 232 -20.72 13.03 13.87
C PHE A 232 -20.96 13.86 12.60
N THR A 233 -20.30 15.01 12.49
CA THR A 233 -20.43 15.90 11.35
C THR A 233 -19.49 15.50 10.22
N TYR A 234 -18.29 15.01 10.58
CA TYR A 234 -17.20 14.76 9.64
C TYR A 234 -16.91 13.27 9.45
N CYS A 235 -17.10 12.44 10.48
CA CYS A 235 -16.98 10.99 10.35
C CYS A 235 -18.22 10.35 9.74
N ASN A 236 -18.60 10.78 8.54
CA ASN A 236 -19.68 10.16 7.78
C ASN A 236 -19.29 10.07 6.29
N PHE A 237 -19.52 8.90 5.70
CA PHE A 237 -19.23 8.70 4.27
C PHE A 237 -20.20 9.49 3.37
N ALA A 238 -21.39 9.81 3.88
CA ALA A 238 -22.44 10.48 3.12
C ALA A 238 -22.19 11.98 2.86
N ALA A 239 -21.45 12.68 3.72
CA ALA A 239 -21.07 14.10 3.51
C ALA A 239 -19.72 14.27 2.79
N ALA A 240 -19.01 13.18 2.51
CA ALA A 240 -17.70 13.18 1.87
C ALA A 240 -17.74 13.36 0.33
N LEU A 241 -18.94 13.40 -0.27
CA LEU A 241 -19.10 13.71 -1.69
C LEU A 241 -19.16 15.24 -1.88
N PRO A 242 -18.28 15.85 -2.68
CA PRO A 242 -18.38 17.26 -3.02
C PRO A 242 -19.77 17.55 -3.59
N LEU A 243 -20.38 18.64 -3.14
CA LEU A 243 -21.65 19.20 -3.60
C LEU A 243 -21.57 19.61 -5.09
N GLY A 244 -21.47 18.65 -6.00
CA GLY A 244 -21.21 18.91 -7.41
C GLY A 244 -21.57 17.79 -8.40
N PHE A 245 -22.23 16.71 -7.97
CA PHE A 245 -22.82 15.74 -8.90
C PHE A 245 -24.34 15.93 -9.01
N ASP A 246 -24.77 16.00 -10.25
CA ASP A 246 -25.92 16.75 -10.77
C ASP A 246 -27.29 16.31 -10.22
N LEU A 247 -28.05 17.33 -9.81
CA LEU A 247 -29.41 17.27 -9.29
C LEU A 247 -30.41 17.25 -10.46
N LEU A 248 -30.24 16.36 -11.45
CA LEU A 248 -31.13 16.27 -12.62
C LEU A 248 -31.48 14.85 -13.10
N SER A 249 -31.00 13.79 -12.47
CA SER A 249 -31.55 12.44 -12.69
C SER A 249 -32.14 11.92 -11.38
N GLY A 250 -33.46 11.77 -11.34
CA GLY A 250 -34.20 11.18 -10.21
C GLY A 250 -33.94 9.69 -10.01
N SER A 251 -32.67 9.28 -10.06
CA SER A 251 -32.21 7.92 -9.80
C SER A 251 -31.68 7.85 -8.38
N ALA A 252 -32.23 6.92 -7.61
CA ALA A 252 -31.99 6.74 -6.19
C ALA A 252 -30.52 6.93 -5.78
N HIS A 253 -30.32 7.82 -4.80
CA HIS A 253 -29.11 7.99 -4.02
C HIS A 253 -28.64 6.61 -3.52
N VAL A 254 -27.67 6.00 -4.19
CA VAL A 254 -27.04 4.77 -3.69
C VAL A 254 -26.09 5.21 -2.58
N VAL A 255 -26.64 5.40 -1.39
CA VAL A 255 -25.89 5.53 -0.14
C VAL A 255 -25.21 4.18 0.08
N PHE A 256 -23.95 4.04 -0.32
CA PHE A 256 -23.10 2.98 0.20
C PHE A 256 -22.86 3.32 1.68
N SER A 257 -23.73 2.83 2.56
CA SER A 257 -23.67 3.08 4.00
C SER A 257 -22.55 2.25 4.61
N LYS A 258 -21.30 2.53 4.25
CA LYS A 258 -20.13 1.91 4.88
C LYS A 258 -20.14 2.35 6.34
N GLY A 259 -20.27 1.41 7.27
CA GLY A 259 -20.84 1.61 8.62
C GLY A 259 -20.41 2.88 9.37
N ASP A 260 -21.31 3.44 10.17
CA ASP A 260 -21.10 4.73 10.84
C ASP A 260 -20.27 4.64 12.13
N VAL A 261 -19.53 5.72 12.43
CA VAL A 261 -18.83 5.92 13.71
C VAL A 261 -19.86 6.13 14.84
N GLN A 262 -19.63 5.46 15.98
CA GLN A 262 -20.59 5.39 17.09
C GLN A 262 -19.88 5.50 18.44
N VAL A 263 -20.51 6.25 19.35
CA VAL A 263 -20.10 6.31 20.75
C VAL A 263 -20.22 4.92 21.40
N GLY A 264 -19.25 4.60 22.24
CA GLY A 264 -19.13 3.33 22.95
C GLY A 264 -18.54 2.20 22.11
N LYS A 265 -18.30 2.38 20.81
CA LYS A 265 -17.49 1.44 20.01
C LYS A 265 -16.02 1.82 20.13
N SER A 266 -15.15 0.86 19.84
CA SER A 266 -13.72 1.10 19.70
C SER A 266 -13.30 0.99 18.24
N TYR A 267 -12.24 1.71 17.90
CA TYR A 267 -11.69 1.83 16.56
C TYR A 267 -10.18 1.68 16.65
N GLU A 268 -9.60 0.87 15.78
CA GLU A 268 -8.14 0.84 15.63
C GLU A 268 -7.76 1.79 14.52
N ILE A 269 -6.98 2.83 14.86
CA ILE A 269 -6.42 3.75 13.88
C ILE A 269 -5.06 3.20 13.44
N HIS A 270 -4.85 3.15 12.13
CA HIS A 270 -3.59 2.79 11.50
C HIS A 270 -2.91 4.04 10.99
N TYR A 271 -1.76 4.36 11.56
CA TYR A 271 -0.82 5.35 11.03
C TYR A 271 0.19 4.61 10.15
N VAL A 272 0.07 4.77 8.83
CA VAL A 272 0.84 4.00 7.85
C VAL A 272 2.03 4.83 7.39
N HIS A 273 3.23 4.33 7.67
CA HIS A 273 4.48 4.94 7.24
C HIS A 273 5.13 4.12 6.13
N SER A 274 5.68 4.79 5.11
CA SER A 274 6.32 4.08 3.99
C SER A 274 7.52 4.81 3.40
N SER A 275 8.57 4.05 3.08
CA SER A 275 9.72 4.56 2.30
C SER A 275 9.35 4.91 0.84
N ALA A 276 8.17 4.48 0.38
CA ALA A 276 7.59 4.90 -0.89
C ALA A 276 6.85 6.25 -0.80
N GLY A 277 6.68 6.83 0.39
CA GLY A 277 6.19 8.20 0.56
C GLY A 277 7.23 9.24 0.11
N MET A 278 6.75 10.46 -0.17
CA MET A 278 7.60 11.61 -0.49
C MET A 278 7.87 12.45 0.77
N ASP A 279 8.97 13.20 0.79
CA ASP A 279 9.41 14.02 1.93
C ASP A 279 8.84 15.44 1.85
N ASN A 280 8.53 16.04 3.01
CA ASN A 280 7.95 17.37 3.18
C ASN A 280 8.90 18.53 2.79
N ASN A 281 10.18 18.23 2.52
CA ASN A 281 11.17 19.19 2.00
C ASN A 281 11.34 19.19 0.48
N ALA A 282 10.50 18.46 -0.28
CA ALA A 282 10.54 18.49 -1.74
C ALA A 282 9.98 19.82 -2.28
N THR A 283 10.87 20.76 -2.61
CA THR A 283 10.53 22.11 -3.10
C THR A 283 10.13 22.22 -4.57
N ASP A 284 9.77 21.11 -5.23
CA ASP A 284 9.25 21.13 -6.61
C ASP A 284 7.96 20.30 -6.71
N ASP A 285 6.87 21.02 -6.99
CA ASP A 285 5.48 20.59 -7.03
C ASP A 285 5.19 19.77 -8.30
N MET A 286 5.33 18.44 -8.18
CA MET A 286 4.58 17.39 -8.91
C MET A 286 4.47 16.06 -8.12
N ASN A 287 4.99 16.01 -6.88
CA ASN A 287 5.06 14.79 -6.05
C ASN A 287 4.69 15.05 -4.57
N ALA A 288 3.75 15.96 -4.31
CA ALA A 288 3.36 16.35 -2.94
C ALA A 288 2.34 15.40 -2.28
N ASP A 289 2.52 14.08 -2.41
CA ASP A 289 1.68 13.12 -1.69
C ASP A 289 2.31 12.81 -0.32
N LEU A 290 1.72 13.39 0.73
CA LEU A 290 2.07 13.11 2.13
C LEU A 290 0.98 12.36 2.87
N LEU A 291 -0.30 12.53 2.54
CA LEU A 291 -1.37 11.78 3.17
C LEU A 291 -2.50 11.62 2.16
N ALA A 292 -2.83 10.39 1.80
CA ALA A 292 -3.81 10.12 0.77
C ALA A 292 -4.73 8.97 1.16
N ASP A 293 -5.92 8.94 0.53
CA ASP A 293 -6.85 7.83 0.66
C ASP A 293 -6.25 6.51 0.15
N GLY A 294 -6.46 5.44 0.92
CA GLY A 294 -6.01 4.09 0.59
C GLY A 294 -4.49 3.88 0.61
N LEU A 295 -4.08 2.63 0.40
CA LEU A 295 -2.68 2.21 0.56
C LEU A 295 -1.81 2.36 -0.71
N GLY A 296 -2.31 3.07 -1.73
CA GLY A 296 -1.63 3.22 -3.02
C GLY A 296 -0.25 3.88 -2.89
N GLY A 297 -0.17 4.96 -2.13
CA GLY A 297 1.09 5.66 -1.84
C GLY A 297 2.07 4.81 -1.03
N ALA A 298 1.56 3.99 -0.10
CA ALA A 298 2.40 3.12 0.72
C ALA A 298 3.07 1.99 -0.10
N ALA A 299 2.34 1.39 -1.03
CA ALA A 299 2.82 0.24 -1.81
C ALA A 299 3.58 0.62 -3.09
N ASN A 300 3.20 1.74 -3.75
CA ASN A 300 3.68 2.07 -5.10
C ASN A 300 4.09 3.54 -5.28
N GLY A 301 4.09 4.38 -4.24
CA GLY A 301 4.25 5.84 -4.37
C GLY A 301 5.50 6.30 -5.12
N ARG A 302 6.59 5.52 -5.09
CA ARG A 302 7.85 5.82 -5.80
C ARG A 302 8.26 4.76 -6.83
N GLY A 303 7.35 3.85 -7.20
CA GLY A 303 7.68 2.69 -8.04
C GLY A 303 8.76 1.78 -7.43
N LEU A 304 8.95 1.86 -6.10
CA LEU A 304 9.91 1.05 -5.38
C LEU A 304 9.43 -0.40 -5.31
N LEU A 305 10.31 -1.32 -5.70
CA LEU A 305 10.09 -2.74 -5.49
C LEU A 305 10.41 -3.06 -4.02
N ASN A 306 9.41 -3.50 -3.27
CA ASN A 306 9.48 -3.82 -1.83
C ASN A 306 9.78 -2.61 -0.92
N PRO A 307 8.86 -1.63 -0.81
CA PRO A 307 9.02 -0.54 0.14
C PRO A 307 9.03 -1.05 1.58
N MET A 308 9.73 -0.34 2.45
CA MET A 308 9.61 -0.53 3.89
C MET A 308 8.31 0.12 4.34
N ILE A 309 7.40 -0.67 4.89
CA ILE A 309 6.11 -0.19 5.41
C ILE A 309 6.03 -0.54 6.89
N VAL A 310 5.68 0.46 7.70
CA VAL A 310 5.34 0.32 9.10
C VAL A 310 3.89 0.73 9.29
N VAL A 311 3.13 -0.04 10.07
CA VAL A 311 1.79 0.34 10.51
C VAL A 311 1.81 0.42 12.02
N GLN A 312 1.51 1.61 12.54
CA GLN A 312 1.30 1.89 13.95
C GLN A 312 -0.21 1.80 14.23
N GLY A 313 -0.64 0.74 14.91
CA GLY A 313 -2.02 0.47 15.26
C GLY A 313 -2.31 0.88 16.70
N GLN A 314 -3.22 1.83 16.90
CA GLN A 314 -3.63 2.30 18.22
C GLN A 314 -5.16 2.26 18.38
N ILE A 315 -5.62 1.80 19.55
CA ILE A 315 -7.02 1.50 19.79
C ILE A 315 -7.66 2.62 20.60
N PHE A 316 -8.75 3.17 20.06
CA PHE A 316 -9.51 4.26 20.65
C PHE A 316 -10.96 3.87 20.89
N GLN A 317 -11.43 3.96 22.14
CA GLN A 317 -12.84 3.84 22.50
C GLN A 317 -13.47 5.23 22.62
N ILE A 318 -14.54 5.47 21.86
CA ILE A 318 -15.21 6.77 21.89
C ILE A 318 -16.16 6.82 23.08
N VAL A 319 -15.95 7.75 24.02
CA VAL A 319 -16.74 7.86 25.26
C VAL A 319 -16.94 9.32 25.65
N HIS A 320 -18.16 9.70 26.02
CA HIS A 320 -18.40 11.04 26.57
C HIS A 320 -17.67 11.25 27.91
N GLY A 321 -17.03 12.41 28.06
CA GLY A 321 -16.28 12.77 29.28
C GLY A 321 -14.87 12.17 29.36
N ALA A 322 -14.43 11.46 28.33
CA ALA A 322 -13.04 11.04 28.16
C ALA A 322 -12.14 12.23 27.75
N ALA A 323 -10.83 11.99 27.67
CA ALA A 323 -9.86 13.00 27.29
C ALA A 323 -10.15 13.56 25.88
N THR A 324 -9.96 14.88 25.74
CA THR A 324 -9.97 15.53 24.43
C THR A 324 -8.57 15.51 23.85
N VAL A 325 -8.45 15.05 22.61
CA VAL A 325 -7.19 14.98 21.85
C VAL A 325 -7.39 15.78 20.56
N ASP A 326 -6.72 16.93 20.48
CA ASP A 326 -6.88 17.85 19.34
C ASP A 326 -6.21 17.33 18.05
N ASP A 327 -5.17 16.50 18.18
CA ASP A 327 -4.36 16.00 17.06
C ASP A 327 -4.34 14.47 17.01
N MET A 328 -5.51 13.86 16.86
CA MET A 328 -5.62 12.42 16.67
C MET A 328 -5.01 11.94 15.35
N LEU A 329 -4.80 12.82 14.37
CA LEU A 329 -4.12 12.48 13.12
C LEU A 329 -2.66 12.08 13.35
N HIS A 330 -2.04 12.60 14.42
CA HIS A 330 -0.73 12.17 14.90
C HIS A 330 -0.85 11.44 16.25
N GLY A 331 -1.95 10.72 16.46
CA GLY A 331 -2.31 10.06 17.72
C GLY A 331 -1.18 9.24 18.34
N TRP A 332 -0.44 8.48 17.52
CA TRP A 332 0.73 7.73 17.99
C TRP A 332 1.75 8.60 18.74
N THR A 333 1.97 9.85 18.31
CA THR A 333 2.95 10.74 18.94
C THR A 333 2.39 11.55 20.12
N VAL A 334 1.06 11.72 20.20
CA VAL A 334 0.41 12.58 21.21
C VAL A 334 -0.34 11.80 22.29
N VAL A 335 -0.63 10.52 22.05
CA VAL A 335 -1.24 9.58 22.99
C VAL A 335 -0.21 8.50 23.33
N GLY A 336 -0.07 8.21 24.63
CA GLY A 336 0.92 7.25 25.12
C GLY A 336 0.69 5.85 24.55
N HIS A 337 1.79 5.16 24.24
CA HIS A 337 1.80 3.83 23.62
C HIS A 337 2.86 2.94 24.31
N ASP A 338 3.06 3.12 25.62
CA ASP A 338 4.11 2.44 26.41
C ASP A 338 3.95 0.91 26.42
N ASN A 339 2.71 0.41 26.31
CA ASN A 339 2.40 -1.02 26.25
C ASN A 339 2.30 -1.52 24.80
N SER A 340 3.28 -1.15 23.97
CA SER A 340 3.29 -1.55 22.57
C SER A 340 4.25 -2.70 22.28
N VAL A 341 3.91 -3.46 21.25
CA VAL A 341 4.79 -4.49 20.68
C VAL A 341 5.10 -4.18 19.23
N MET A 342 6.26 -4.62 18.75
CA MET A 342 6.62 -4.62 17.34
C MET A 342 6.83 -6.04 16.83
N TYR A 343 6.36 -6.31 15.61
CA TYR A 343 6.60 -7.60 14.95
C TYR A 343 6.37 -7.50 13.42
N PRO A 344 6.94 -8.42 12.62
CA PRO A 344 6.70 -8.46 11.17
C PRO A 344 5.44 -9.28 10.83
N GLY A 345 4.64 -8.77 9.91
CA GLY A 345 3.40 -9.37 9.47
C GLY A 345 3.03 -8.92 8.06
N SER A 346 1.73 -8.72 7.82
CA SER A 346 1.21 -8.38 6.48
C SER A 346 0.16 -7.29 6.53
N THR A 347 -0.36 -6.87 5.36
CA THR A 347 -1.60 -6.10 5.31
C THR A 347 -2.79 -6.97 5.72
N THR A 348 -3.84 -6.33 6.23
CA THR A 348 -5.00 -6.98 6.88
C THR A 348 -6.30 -6.90 6.08
N GLY A 349 -6.25 -6.34 4.88
CA GLY A 349 -7.44 -6.13 4.05
C GLY A 349 -8.31 -7.39 3.91
N GLN A 350 -9.63 -7.19 3.93
CA GLN A 350 -10.63 -8.27 4.00
C GLN A 350 -10.65 -9.23 2.80
N SER A 351 -9.86 -8.94 1.77
CA SER A 351 -9.69 -9.79 0.59
C SER A 351 -8.61 -10.88 0.78
N HIS A 352 -8.12 -11.04 2.01
CA HIS A 352 -7.18 -12.07 2.44
C HIS A 352 -7.79 -12.93 3.55
N ASP A 353 -7.46 -14.21 3.57
CA ASP A 353 -7.94 -15.21 4.52
C ASP A 353 -6.84 -16.27 4.79
N ASN A 354 -7.19 -17.40 5.40
CA ASN A 354 -6.22 -18.44 5.76
C ASN A 354 -5.83 -19.33 4.55
N GLU A 355 -6.28 -18.95 3.35
CA GLU A 355 -6.06 -19.63 2.09
C GLU A 355 -5.29 -18.69 1.13
N VAL A 356 -5.76 -17.45 0.99
CA VAL A 356 -5.20 -16.39 0.15
C VAL A 356 -4.59 -15.32 1.04
N CYS A 357 -3.27 -15.32 1.14
CA CYS A 357 -2.52 -14.43 2.02
C CYS A 357 -2.12 -13.12 1.33
N SER A 358 -1.74 -12.12 2.13
CA SER A 358 -1.23 -10.86 1.61
C SER A 358 0.21 -11.03 1.10
N PRO A 359 0.55 -10.45 -0.06
CA PRO A 359 1.92 -10.46 -0.59
C PRO A 359 2.83 -9.45 0.09
N TYR A 360 2.29 -8.51 0.88
CA TYR A 360 3.07 -7.42 1.47
C TYR A 360 3.62 -7.81 2.84
N SER A 361 4.91 -7.56 3.03
CA SER A 361 5.58 -7.65 4.34
C SER A 361 5.51 -6.29 5.03
N ILE A 362 4.90 -6.26 6.22
CA ILE A 362 4.63 -5.04 6.99
C ILE A 362 5.29 -5.17 8.35
N THR A 363 5.95 -4.13 8.85
CA THR A 363 6.26 -4.04 10.29
C THR A 363 5.05 -3.49 11.01
N TRP A 364 4.55 -4.22 12.00
CA TRP A 364 3.46 -3.78 12.86
C TRP A 364 4.01 -3.28 14.18
N HIS A 365 3.61 -2.08 14.58
CA HIS A 365 3.66 -1.59 15.94
C HIS A 365 2.23 -1.58 16.46
N VAL A 366 1.96 -2.29 17.55
CA VAL A 366 0.60 -2.47 18.05
C VAL A 366 0.57 -2.07 19.50
N ASP A 367 -0.19 -1.02 19.77
CA ASP A 367 -0.54 -0.63 21.11
C ASP A 367 -1.55 -1.62 21.68
N LYS A 368 -1.27 -2.12 22.89
CA LYS A 368 -2.12 -3.11 23.55
C LYS A 368 -3.11 -2.46 24.51
N ASP A 369 -3.05 -1.15 24.69
CA ASP A 369 -3.97 -0.43 25.55
C ASP A 369 -5.20 0.07 24.78
N CYS A 370 -6.32 0.20 25.50
CA CYS A 370 -7.54 0.83 25.01
C CYS A 370 -7.60 2.27 25.50
N HIS A 371 -7.43 3.24 24.60
CA HIS A 371 -7.48 4.66 24.94
C HIS A 371 -8.89 5.21 24.82
N GLN A 372 -9.41 5.83 25.87
CA GLN A 372 -10.71 6.49 25.78
C GLN A 372 -10.55 7.93 25.28
N VAL A 373 -11.31 8.30 24.26
CA VAL A 373 -11.31 9.64 23.65
C VAL A 373 -12.72 10.21 23.54
N SER A 374 -12.82 11.53 23.61
CA SER A 374 -14.10 12.21 23.45
C SER A 374 -14.61 12.08 22.00
N PRO A 375 -15.93 12.03 21.77
CA PRO A 375 -16.49 11.98 20.41
C PRO A 375 -16.10 13.18 19.57
N GLU A 376 -15.91 14.36 20.18
CA GLU A 376 -15.43 15.56 19.51
C GLU A 376 -14.01 15.38 18.95
N SER A 377 -13.15 14.65 19.66
CA SER A 377 -11.77 14.38 19.21
C SER A 377 -11.76 13.49 17.97
N PHE A 378 -12.60 12.46 17.98
CA PHE A 378 -12.73 11.54 16.85
C PHE A 378 -13.40 12.22 15.64
N ASP A 379 -14.41 13.07 15.84
CA ASP A 379 -15.00 13.86 14.74
C ASP A 379 -13.98 14.86 14.17
N ASN A 380 -13.14 15.44 15.03
CA ASN A 380 -12.06 16.33 14.61
C ASN A 380 -10.96 15.60 13.81
N LEU A 381 -10.67 14.33 14.10
CA LEU A 381 -9.80 13.50 13.23
C LEU A 381 -10.33 13.47 11.80
N CYS A 382 -11.61 13.11 11.62
CA CYS A 382 -12.24 13.05 10.30
C CYS A 382 -12.28 14.43 9.62
N LYS A 383 -12.47 15.49 10.41
CA LYS A 383 -12.36 16.87 9.91
C LYS A 383 -10.97 17.17 9.37
N GLN A 384 -9.91 16.85 10.12
CA GLN A 384 -8.53 17.08 9.69
C GLN A 384 -8.20 16.27 8.43
N MET A 385 -8.55 14.98 8.41
CA MET A 385 -8.36 14.11 7.24
C MET A 385 -9.01 14.69 5.98
N SER A 386 -10.26 15.15 6.09
CA SER A 386 -11.02 15.67 4.95
C SER A 386 -10.63 17.10 4.56
N GLU A 387 -10.67 18.05 5.48
CA GLU A 387 -10.49 19.47 5.17
C GLU A 387 -9.02 19.83 4.90
N ALA A 388 -8.06 19.18 5.57
CA ALA A 388 -6.64 19.50 5.41
C ALA A 388 -5.93 18.63 4.36
N TYR A 389 -6.36 17.38 4.18
CA TYR A 389 -5.68 16.41 3.30
C TYR A 389 -6.56 15.85 2.17
N GLY A 390 -7.85 16.21 2.11
CA GLY A 390 -8.75 15.74 1.04
C GLY A 390 -9.02 14.23 1.08
N MET A 391 -8.86 13.60 2.25
CA MET A 391 -9.14 12.17 2.43
C MET A 391 -10.61 11.96 2.72
N TYR A 392 -11.32 11.32 1.79
CA TYR A 392 -12.76 11.11 1.83
C TYR A 392 -13.13 9.61 1.83
N ALA A 393 -12.28 8.77 1.25
CA ALA A 393 -12.48 7.32 1.16
C ALA A 393 -12.04 6.56 2.43
N ASP A 394 -11.39 7.22 3.38
CA ASP A 394 -11.00 6.70 4.69
C ASP A 394 -11.73 7.38 5.88
N LEU A 395 -12.81 8.13 5.64
CA LEU A 395 -13.64 8.77 6.69
C LEU A 395 -14.68 7.85 7.34
N TYR A 396 -14.60 6.56 7.08
CA TYR A 396 -15.47 5.55 7.66
C TYR A 396 -14.63 4.35 8.12
N PRO A 397 -15.10 3.62 9.14
CA PRO A 397 -14.39 2.46 9.62
C PRO A 397 -14.35 1.34 8.58
N HIS A 398 -13.16 0.83 8.30
CA HIS A 398 -12.95 -0.41 7.58
C HIS A 398 -13.28 -1.62 8.47
N GLY A 399 -13.47 -2.78 7.85
CA GLY A 399 -13.78 -3.99 8.59
C GLY A 399 -12.55 -4.79 8.96
N SER A 400 -12.53 -5.31 10.17
CA SER A 400 -11.45 -6.16 10.68
C SER A 400 -11.58 -7.58 10.14
N ARG A 401 -10.48 -8.10 9.57
CA ARG A 401 -10.39 -9.50 9.14
C ARG A 401 -10.42 -10.44 10.36
N LYS A 402 -10.81 -11.70 10.15
CA LYS A 402 -10.63 -12.77 11.16
C LYS A 402 -9.15 -12.93 11.52
N LEU A 403 -8.88 -13.27 12.78
CA LEU A 403 -7.53 -13.65 13.21
C LEU A 403 -6.93 -14.71 12.30
N VAL A 404 -5.66 -14.51 11.98
CA VAL A 404 -4.92 -15.45 11.17
C VAL A 404 -4.59 -16.69 12.00
N SER A 405 -4.65 -17.86 11.37
CA SER A 405 -4.23 -19.12 12.01
C SER A 405 -2.80 -19.02 12.52
N SER A 406 -2.53 -19.59 13.69
CA SER A 406 -1.21 -19.52 14.34
C SER A 406 -0.08 -20.09 13.49
N GLN A 407 -0.37 -20.98 12.53
CA GLN A 407 0.63 -21.50 11.60
C GLN A 407 1.15 -20.44 10.60
N TYR A 408 0.39 -19.37 10.37
CA TYR A 408 0.72 -18.32 9.40
C TYR A 408 1.12 -16.98 10.04
N VAL A 409 1.23 -16.91 11.37
CA VAL A 409 1.75 -15.73 12.07
C VAL A 409 3.16 -16.00 12.61
N VAL A 410 3.90 -14.95 12.93
CA VAL A 410 5.23 -15.08 13.51
C VAL A 410 5.23 -15.82 14.85
N LYS A 411 6.30 -16.57 15.10
CA LYS A 411 6.61 -17.10 16.44
C LYS A 411 6.65 -15.97 17.46
N SER A 412 6.26 -16.29 18.70
CA SER A 412 6.24 -15.34 19.82
C SER A 412 7.60 -14.68 20.08
N GLU A 413 8.71 -15.35 19.78
CA GLU A 413 10.06 -14.79 19.90
C GLU A 413 10.33 -13.59 18.98
N PHE A 414 9.56 -13.39 17.90
CA PHE A 414 9.65 -12.23 17.01
C PHE A 414 8.68 -11.11 17.39
N VAL A 415 7.88 -11.30 18.43
CA VAL A 415 6.99 -10.27 18.97
C VAL A 415 7.75 -9.64 20.13
N LYS A 416 8.31 -8.46 19.86
CA LYS A 416 9.18 -7.75 20.80
C LYS A 416 8.41 -6.59 21.43
N PRO A 417 8.76 -6.15 22.65
CA PRO A 417 8.41 -4.82 23.10
C PRO A 417 8.83 -3.79 22.03
N LEU A 418 8.01 -2.75 21.83
CA LEU A 418 8.40 -1.63 20.98
C LEU A 418 9.70 -1.02 21.53
N ALA A 419 10.66 -0.81 20.63
CA ALA A 419 12.03 -0.40 20.95
C ALA A 419 12.43 0.88 20.24
#